data_AF-A0A069DIQ0-F1
#
_entry.id   AF-A0A069DIQ0-F1
#
_cell.length_a   1.000
_cell.length_b   1.000
_cell.length_c   1.000
_cell.angle_alpha   90.00
_cell.angle_beta   90.00
_cell.angle_gamma   90.00
#
_symmetry.space_group_name_H-M   'P 1'
#
loop_
_entity.id
_entity.type
_entity.pdbx_description
1 polymer ?
#
loop_
_entity_poly.entity_id
_entity_poly.type
_entity_poly.pdbx_seq_one_letter_code
_entity_poly.pdbx_strand_id
1 'polypeptide(L)' 'MLTGIIAGLLAQGWSAEQAAAYGVYLHGLSGERAAYKRHHPGGIIAGDIIDAL' A
#
# COMPACT_ATOMS: atom_id res chain seq x y z
N MET A 1 4.01 -6.43 -0.72
CA MET A 1 4.31 -5.22 0.07
C MET A 1 3.02 -4.70 0.66
N LEU A 2 2.78 -4.97 1.94
CA LEU A 2 1.67 -4.51 2.77
C LEU A 2 2.10 -4.73 4.23
N THR A 3 2.68 -5.91 4.49
CA THR A 3 3.34 -6.27 5.74
C THR A 3 4.34 -5.22 6.22
N GLY A 4 5.16 -4.66 5.32
CA GLY A 4 6.12 -3.60 5.67
C GLY A 4 5.45 -2.29 6.10
N ILE A 5 4.34 -1.92 5.45
CA ILE A 5 3.55 -0.73 5.81
C ILE A 5 2.94 -0.92 7.20
N ILE A 6 2.29 -2.06 7.43
CA ILE A 6 1.67 -2.40 8.71
C ILE A 6 2.74 -2.47 9.81
N ALA A 7 3.87 -3.13 9.56
CA ALA A 7 4.98 -3.20 10.53
C ALA A 7 5.56 -1.81 10.86
N GLY A 8 5.70 -0.93 9.85
CA GLY A 8 6.15 0.45 10.06
C GLY A 8 5.18 1.29 10.88
N LEU A 9 3.88 1.13 10.69
CA LEU A 9 2.84 1.80 11.48
C LEU A 9 2.82 1.27 12.92
N LEU A 10 2.93 -0.06 13.10
CA LEU A 10 3.08 -0.67 14.43
C LEU A 10 4.32 -0.15 15.16
N ALA A 11 5.45 -0.03 14.46
CA ALA A 11 6.69 0.50 15.02
C ALA A 11 6.57 1.99 15.43
N GLN A 12 5.61 2.73 14.86
CA GLN A 12 5.28 4.10 15.23
C GLN A 12 4.29 4.17 16.42
N GLY A 13 3.85 3.04 16.97
CA GLY A 13 2.95 2.99 18.12
C GLY A 13 1.46 2.97 17.78
N TRP A 14 1.10 2.76 16.52
CA TRP A 14 -0.30 2.59 16.12
C TRP A 14 -0.86 1.28 16.68
N SER A 15 -2.16 1.23 16.98
CA SER A 15 -2.80 -0.04 17.32
C SER A 15 -2.78 -0.99 16.13
N ALA A 16 -2.80 -2.30 16.39
CA ALA A 16 -2.82 -3.29 15.31
C ALA A 16 -4.02 -3.13 14.37
N GLU A 17 -5.18 -2.77 14.92
CA GLU A 17 -6.39 -2.48 14.13
C GLU A 17 -6.21 -1.26 13.23
N GLN A 18 -5.69 -0.15 13.78
CA GLN A 18 -5.44 1.06 13.01
C GLN A 18 -4.36 0.84 11.93
N ALA A 19 -3.28 0.17 12.28
CA ALA A 19 -2.18 -0.14 11.37
C ALA A 19 -2.65 -1.03 10.21
N ALA A 20 -3.46 -2.06 10.50
CA ALA A 20 -4.02 -2.94 9.49
C ALA A 20 -5.01 -2.20 8.58
N ALA A 21 -5.98 -1.48 9.16
CA ALA A 21 -6.98 -0.74 8.41
C ALA A 21 -6.34 0.32 7.48
N TYR A 22 -5.45 1.15 8.03
CA TYR A 22 -4.79 2.20 7.28
C TYR A 22 -3.79 1.64 6.26
N GLY A 23 -3.01 0.62 6.64
CA GLY A 23 -2.05 -0.02 5.75
C GLY A 23 -2.70 -0.69 4.53
N VAL A 24 -3.84 -1.37 4.71
CA VAL A 24 -4.61 -1.96 3.61
C VAL A 24 -5.19 -0.88 2.70
N TYR A 25 -5.75 0.18 3.29
CA TYR A 25 -6.28 1.31 2.53
C TYR A 25 -5.19 1.98 1.67
N LEU A 26 -4.03 2.30 2.26
CA LEU A 26 -2.90 2.87 1.52
C LEU A 26 -2.43 1.96 0.40
N HIS A 27 -2.27 0.66 0.69
CA HIS A 27 -1.84 -0.31 -0.31
C HIS A 27 -2.78 -0.39 -1.52
N GLY A 28 -4.10 -0.44 -1.27
CA GLY A 28 -5.10 -0.45 -2.33
C GLY A 28 -5.10 0.83 -3.16
N LEU A 29 -5.08 1.99 -2.50
CA LEU A 29 -5.07 3.30 -3.15
C LEU A 29 -3.83 3.48 -4.04
N SER A 30 -2.66 3.04 -3.58
CA SER A 30 -1.44 3.07 -4.38
C SER A 30 -1.48 2.11 -5.57
N GLY A 31 -2.13 0.95 -5.41
CA GLY A 31 -2.44 0.05 -6.53
C GLY A 31 -3.30 0.71 -7.60
N GLU A 32 -4.36 1.42 -7.21
CA GLU A 32 -5.23 2.16 -8.13
C GLU A 32 -4.47 3.28 -8.85
N ARG A 33 -3.66 4.05 -8.11
CA ARG A 33 -2.83 5.11 -8.69
C ARG A 33 -1.81 4.56 -9.69
N ALA A 34 -1.15 3.46 -9.36
CA ALA A 34 -0.21 2.78 -10.24
C ALA A 34 -0.91 2.26 -11.52
N ALA A 35 -2.07 1.62 -11.36
CA ALA A 35 -2.91 1.17 -12.46
C ALA A 35 -3.30 2.31 -13.41
N TYR A 36 -3.72 3.45 -12.86
CA TYR A 36 -4.06 4.64 -13.62
C TYR A 36 -2.84 5.19 -14.39
N LYS A 37 -1.70 5.34 -13.71
CA LYS A 37 -0.47 5.91 -14.29
C LYS A 37 0.12 5.05 -15.41
N ARG A 38 0.00 3.72 -15.32
CA ARG A 38 0.54 2.79 -16.33
C ARG A 38 -0.43 2.50 -17.47
N HIS A 39 -1.69 2.94 -17.38
CA HIS A 39 -2.77 2.59 -18.32
C HIS A 39 -2.93 1.08 -18.57
N HIS A 40 -2.44 0.24 -17.64
CA HIS A 40 -2.43 -1.21 -17.77
C HIS A 40 -2.68 -1.89 -16.42
N PRO A 41 -3.95 -1.95 -15.97
CA PRO A 41 -4.32 -2.37 -14.61
C PRO A 41 -3.93 -3.82 -14.28
N GLY A 42 -3.85 -4.71 -15.27
CA GLY A 42 -3.45 -6.11 -15.06
C GLY A 42 -1.94 -6.34 -14.93
N GLY A 43 -1.12 -5.31 -15.16
CA GLY A 43 0.35 -5.41 -15.17
C GLY A 43 1.05 -4.80 -13.96
N ILE A 44 0.30 -4.43 -12.92
CA ILE A 44 0.85 -3.74 -11.75
C ILE A 44 1.61 -4.72 -10.86
N ILE A 45 2.89 -4.41 -10.61
CA ILE A 45 3.76 -5.19 -9.74
C ILE A 45 4.03 -4.45 -8.42
N ALA A 46 4.63 -5.15 -7.45
CA ALA A 46 4.91 -4.58 -6.13
C ALA A 46 5.77 -3.31 -6.17
N GLY A 47 6.71 -3.19 -7.13
CA GLY A 47 7.51 -1.99 -7.31
C GLY A 47 6.69 -0.76 -7.72
N ASP A 48 5.68 -0.96 -8.57
CA ASP A 48 4.77 0.11 -9.00
C ASP A 48 3.94 0.66 -7.84
N ILE A 49 3.56 -0.21 -6.92
CA ILE A 49 2.83 0.16 -5.71
C ILE A 49 3.73 0.98 -4.78
N ILE A 50 5.02 0.64 -4.67
CA ILE A 50 5.98 1.45 -3.89
C ILE A 50 6.15 2.83 -4.52
N ASP A 51 6.29 2.91 -5.85
CA ASP A 51 6.42 4.18 -6.56
C ASP A 51 5.18 5.08 -6.47
N ALA A 52 4.03 4.50 -6.08
CA ALA A 52 2.74 5.17 -5.94
C ALA A 52 2.24 5.30 -4.48
N LEU A 53 3.06 4.91 -3.50
CA LEU A 53 2.81 5.07 -2.06
C LEU A 53 2.98 6.53 -1.63
#